data_AF-A0A7W7Y8T1-F1
#
_entry.id   AF-A0A7W7Y8T1-F1
#
_cell.length_a   1.000
_cell.length_b   1.000
_cell.length_c   1.000
_cell.angle_alpha   90.00
_cell.angle_beta   90.00
_cell.angle_gamma   90.00
#
_symmetry.space_group_name_H-M   'P 1'
#
loop_
_entity.id
_entity.type
_entity.pdbx_description
1 polymer ?
#
loop_
_entity_poly.entity_id
_entity_poly.type
_entity_poly.pdbx_seq_one_letter_code
_entity_poly.pdbx_strand_id
1 'polypeptide(L)' 'MPLLDPYAFQLAGFSEGDVEEILADLEYLHRNSRWTHRRDQIERMIVESPVVLLDFLRSVSPDVVRSAMIPRRVKDVVLR' A
#
# COMPACT_ATOMS: atom_id res chain seq x y z
N MET A 1 10.11 6.95 3.59
CA MET A 1 10.45 6.91 5.04
C MET A 1 10.71 5.46 5.44
N PRO A 2 11.59 5.16 6.42
CA PRO A 2 11.73 3.79 6.90
C PRO A 2 10.43 3.30 7.54
N LEU A 3 10.15 1.99 7.46
CA LEU A 3 9.02 1.39 8.15
C LEU A 3 9.24 1.45 9.66
N LEU A 4 8.18 1.75 10.42
CA LEU A 4 8.28 1.84 11.88
C LEU A 4 8.51 0.46 12.51
N ASP A 5 7.87 -0.57 11.95
CA ASP A 5 7.98 -1.97 12.39
C ASP A 5 8.09 -2.91 11.18
N PRO A 6 9.30 -3.08 10.60
CA PRO A 6 9.50 -3.95 9.44
C PRO A 6 9.05 -5.40 9.67
N TYR A 7 9.13 -5.89 10.91
CA TYR A 7 8.75 -7.26 11.25
C TYR A 7 7.23 -7.46 11.16
N ALA A 8 6.43 -6.49 11.59
CA ALA A 8 4.99 -6.52 11.41
C ALA A 8 4.58 -6.60 9.93
N PHE A 9 5.27 -5.89 9.03
CA PHE A 9 5.04 -5.99 7.59
C PHE A 9 5.37 -7.38 7.05
N GLN A 10 6.49 -7.95 7.47
CA GLN A 10 6.88 -9.31 7.07
C GLN A 10 5.84 -10.35 7.50
N LEU A 11 5.31 -10.26 8.74
CA LEU A 11 4.23 -11.12 9.21
C LEU A 11 2.92 -10.94 8.42
N ALA A 12 2.65 -9.73 7.95
CA ALA A 12 1.52 -9.44 7.06
C ALA A 12 1.76 -9.86 5.60
N GLY A 13 2.94 -10.41 5.27
CA GLY A 13 3.29 -10.90 3.94
C GLY A 13 3.93 -9.85 3.02
N PHE A 14 4.32 -8.69 3.57
CA PHE A 14 5.01 -7.63 2.84
C PHE A 14 6.49 -7.59 3.23
N SER A 15 7.37 -7.56 2.23
CA SER A 15 8.76 -7.16 2.44
C SER A 15 8.89 -5.64 2.41
N GLU A 16 9.96 -5.10 2.99
CA GLU A 16 10.26 -3.66 2.92
C GLU A 16 10.26 -3.13 1.47
N GLY A 17 10.87 -3.87 0.54
CA GLY A 17 10.88 -3.50 -0.87
C GLY A 17 9.49 -3.46 -1.52
N ASP A 18 8.54 -4.29 -1.07
CA ASP A 18 7.15 -4.16 -1.57
C ASP A 18 6.53 -2.84 -1.13
N VAL A 19 6.75 -2.48 0.15
CA VAL A 19 6.19 -1.26 0.71
C VAL A 19 6.83 -0.06 0.03
N GLU A 20 8.13 -0.10 -0.25
CA GLU A 20 8.82 0.94 -1.03
C GLU A 20 8.23 1.10 -2.44
N GLU A 21 7.99 0.01 -3.17
CA GLU A 21 7.36 0.06 -4.50
C GLU A 21 5.92 0.62 -4.43
N ILE A 22 5.13 0.21 -3.43
CA ILE A 22 3.77 0.74 -3.22
C ILE A 22 3.80 2.24 -2.89
N LEU A 23 4.73 2.66 -2.03
CA LEU A 23 4.89 4.06 -1.66
C LEU A 23 5.39 4.91 -2.83
N ALA A 24 6.19 4.34 -3.73
CA ALA A 24 6.61 4.99 -4.96
C ALA A 24 5.43 5.28 -5.90
N ASP A 25 4.46 4.37 -5.99
CA ASP A 25 3.24 4.54 -6.80
C ASP A 25 2.06 5.15 -6.01
N LEU A 26 2.31 5.66 -4.80
CA LEU A 26 1.26 6.11 -3.86
C LEU A 26 0.39 7.22 -4.43
N GLU A 27 0.95 8.14 -5.21
CA GLU A 27 0.17 9.22 -5.81
C GLU A 27 -0.89 8.68 -6.78
N TYR A 28 -0.51 7.72 -7.62
CA TYR A 28 -1.42 7.10 -8.57
C TYR A 28 -2.50 6.28 -7.84
N LEU A 29 -2.10 5.48 -6.86
CA LEU A 29 -3.03 4.70 -6.04
C LEU A 29 -4.01 5.60 -5.29
N HIS A 30 -3.52 6.69 -4.69
CA HIS A 30 -4.34 7.60 -3.90
C HIS A 30 -5.41 8.30 -4.74
N ARG A 31 -5.07 8.78 -5.94
CA ARG A 31 -6.03 9.40 -6.88
C ARG A 31 -7.19 8.48 -7.26
N ASN A 32 -6.97 7.17 -7.16
CA ASN A 32 -7.94 6.13 -7.51
C ASN A 32 -8.48 5.37 -6.28
N SER A 33 -8.21 5.90 -5.09
CA SER A 33 -8.68 5.36 -3.82
C SER A 33 -9.95 6.06 -3.36
N ARG A 34 -10.65 5.45 -2.41
CA ARG A 34 -11.79 6.08 -1.72
C ARG A 34 -11.35 6.98 -0.54
N TRP A 35 -10.05 7.06 -0.26
CA TRP A 35 -9.53 7.83 0.88
C TRP A 35 -9.47 9.32 0.54
N THR A 36 -9.83 10.17 1.50
CA THR A 36 -9.84 11.64 1.35
C THR A 36 -8.70 12.34 2.07
N HIS A 37 -7.83 11.57 2.72
CA HIS A 37 -6.67 12.08 3.46
C HIS A 37 -5.63 12.67 2.49
N ARG A 38 -4.73 13.52 2.99
CA ARG A 38 -3.62 14.01 2.16
C ARG A 38 -2.63 12.88 1.90
N ARG A 39 -1.99 12.86 0.72
CA ARG A 39 -0.97 11.87 0.35
C ARG A 39 0.08 11.65 1.45
N ASP A 40 0.63 12.75 1.99
CA ASP A 40 1.67 12.69 3.04
C ASP A 40 1.16 12.08 4.35
N GLN A 41 -0.13 12.28 4.65
CA GLN A 41 -0.77 11.67 5.82
C GLN A 41 -0.96 10.17 5.60
N ILE A 42 -1.39 9.77 4.41
CA ILE A 42 -1.53 8.35 4.03
C ILE A 42 -0.17 7.66 4.08
N GLU A 43 0.88 8.27 3.53
CA GLU A 43 2.25 7.76 3.58
C GLU A 43 2.69 7.46 5.02
N ARG A 44 2.46 8.40 5.95
CA ARG A 44 2.77 8.22 7.37
C ARG A 44 1.97 7.08 8.00
N MET A 45 0.66 7.04 7.77
CA MET A 45 -0.19 5.98 8.31
C MET A 45 0.23 4.60 7.77
N ILE A 46 0.61 4.52 6.49
CA ILE A 46 1.06 3.29 5.86
C ILE A 46 2.35 2.80 6.50
N VAL A 47 3.36 3.64 6.71
CA VAL A 47 4.65 3.18 7.29
C VAL A 47 4.54 2.78 8.76
N GLU A 48 3.48 3.20 9.45
CA GLU A 48 3.20 2.86 10.85
C GLU A 48 2.52 1.50 11.00
N SER A 49 1.76 1.02 9.99
CA SER A 49 0.98 -0.21 10.14
C SER A 49 0.68 -0.93 8.82
N PRO A 50 0.98 -2.24 8.71
CA PRO A 50 0.61 -3.03 7.54
C PRO A 50 -0.91 -3.20 7.37
N VAL A 51 -1.69 -3.06 8.46
CA VAL A 51 -3.15 -3.11 8.39
C VAL A 51 -3.67 -1.90 7.61
N VAL A 52 -3.12 -0.72 7.88
CA VAL A 52 -3.47 0.51 7.16
C VAL A 52 -3.10 0.38 5.67
N LEU A 53 -1.93 -0.18 5.36
CA LEU A 53 -1.52 -0.45 3.98
C LEU A 53 -2.55 -1.31 3.24
N LEU A 54 -2.98 -2.41 3.85
CA LEU A 54 -3.98 -3.31 3.27
C LEU A 54 -5.33 -2.63 3.07
N ASP A 55 -5.80 -1.87 4.06
CA ASP A 55 -7.07 -1.15 3.99
C ASP A 55 -7.03 -0.04 2.93
N PHE A 56 -5.90 0.64 2.79
CA PHE A 56 -5.67 1.61 1.73
C PHE A 56 -5.77 0.92 0.36
N LEU A 57 -5.03 -0.17 0.13
CA LEU A 57 -5.04 -0.87 -1.15
C LEU A 57 -6.42 -1.43 -1.51
N ARG A 58 -7.17 -1.95 -0.54
CA ARG A 58 -8.58 -2.38 -0.72
C ARG A 58 -9.55 -1.24 -1.01
N SER A 59 -9.15 -0.01 -0.72
CA SER A 59 -9.94 1.18 -1.06
C SER A 59 -9.70 1.66 -2.50
N VAL A 60 -8.63 1.21 -3.14
CA VAL A 60 -8.29 1.50 -4.54
C VAL A 60 -9.17 0.68 -5.48
N SER A 61 -9.56 1.26 -6.62
CA SER A 61 -10.30 0.53 -7.65
C SER A 61 -9.55 -0.76 -8.07
N PRO A 62 -10.22 -1.93 -8.16
CA PRO A 62 -9.57 -3.19 -8.53
C PRO A 62 -8.83 -3.14 -9.87
N ASP A 63 -9.36 -2.42 -10.86
CA ASP A 63 -8.72 -2.28 -12.18
C ASP A 63 -7.41 -1.49 -12.08
N VAL A 64 -7.35 -0.52 -11.17
CA VAL A 64 -6.15 0.27 -10.91
C VAL A 64 -5.11 -0.56 -10.17
N VAL A 65 -5.50 -1.38 -9.20
CA VAL A 65 -4.58 -2.31 -8.51
C VAL A 65 -3.97 -3.30 -9.52
N ARG A 66 -4.75 -3.76 -10.51
CA ARG A 66 -4.24 -4.63 -11.59
C ARG A 66 -3.19 -3.92 -12.45
N SER A 67 -3.42 -2.65 -12.81
CA SER A 67 -2.51 -1.87 -13.67
C SER A 67 -1.35 -1.20 -12.95
N ALA A 68 -1.44 -1.01 -11.63
CA ALA A 68 -0.42 -0.34 -10.82
C ALA A 68 0.96 -1.01 -10.92
N MET A 69 2.02 -0.21 -10.80
CA MET A 69 3.40 -0.69 -10.84
C MET A 69 3.84 -1.20 -9.46
N ILE A 70 3.08 -2.15 -8.90
CA ILE A 70 3.33 -2.78 -7.61
C ILE A 70 3.58 -4.30 -7.78
N PRO A 71 4.23 -4.96 -6.82
CA PRO A 71 4.57 -6.38 -6.89
C PRO A 71 3.33 -7.27 -7.12
N ARG A 72 3.49 -8.30 -7.95
CA ARG A 72 2.38 -9.23 -8.28
C ARG A 72 1.79 -9.90 -7.04
N ARG A 73 2.63 -10.26 -6.06
CA ARG A 73 2.19 -10.82 -4.77
C ARG A 73 1.25 -9.89 -4.00
N VAL A 74 1.47 -8.58 -4.06
CA VAL A 74 0.61 -7.57 -3.41
C VAL A 74 -0.74 -7.54 -4.08
N LYS A 75 -0.77 -7.58 -5.42
CA LYS A 75 -2.01 -7.65 -6.20
C LYS A 75 -2.82 -8.89 -5.83
N ASP A 76 -2.16 -10.04 -5.70
CA ASP A 76 -2.81 -11.30 -5.32
C ASP A 76 -3.40 -11.26 -3.90
N VAL A 77 -2.85 -10.47 -2.97
CA VAL A 77 -3.39 -10.30 -1.61
C VAL A 77 -4.62 -9.39 -1.60
N VAL A 78 -4.65 -8.38 -2.47
CA VAL A 78 -5.71 -7.34 -2.48
C VAL A 78 -6.89 -7.74 -3.36
N LEU A 79 -6.66 -8.44 -4.47
CA LEU A 79 -7.67 -8.78 -5.47
C LEU A 79 -8.37 -10.13 -5.23
N ARG A 80 -8.02 -10.84 -4.15
CA ARG A 80 -8.58 -12.15 -3.82
C ARG A 80 -9.92 -12.06 -3.11
#